data_AF-A0A0L0NHE6-F1
#
_entry.id   AF-A0A0L0NHE6-F1
#
_cell.length_a   1.000
_cell.length_b   1.000
_cell.length_c   1.000
_cell.angle_alpha   90.00
_cell.angle_beta   90.00
_cell.angle_gamma   90.00
#
_symmetry.space_group_name_H-M   'P 1'
#
loop_
_entity.id
_entity.type
_entity.pdbx_description
1 polymer ?
#
loop_
_entity_poly.entity_id
_entity_poly.type
_entity_poly.pdbx_seq_one_letter_code
_entity_poly.pdbx_strand_id
1 'polypeptide(L)'
;MSANQTQEEGCIATTFERKYYHLGSVFIKRSLRPNEFRTGYRGLHVPRLGKERLINEAESLQFIQQHTDIPVPTVYCHFEDDGGILLDHGIHRRREHVRTSRRTEGYCARRA
;
A
#
# COMPACT_ATOMS: atom_id res chain seq x y z
N MET A 1 8.71 13.03 -27.10
CA MET A 1 8.96 11.71 -26.48
C MET A 1 7.82 11.46 -25.49
N SER A 2 6.70 10.89 -25.95
CA SER A 2 5.54 10.61 -25.09
C SER A 2 5.83 9.31 -24.33
N ALA A 3 6.19 9.40 -23.06
CA ALA A 3 6.30 8.22 -22.22
C ALA A 3 4.89 7.66 -22.03
N ASN A 4 4.57 6.60 -22.77
CA ASN A 4 3.42 5.73 -22.51
C ASN A 4 3.60 5.20 -21.08
N GLN A 5 3.03 5.90 -20.10
CA GLN A 5 2.84 5.37 -18.76
C GLN A 5 1.76 4.31 -18.90
N THR A 6 2.18 3.07 -19.14
CA THR A 6 1.31 1.90 -19.06
C THR A 6 0.63 1.98 -17.70
N GLN A 7 -0.65 2.33 -17.68
CA GLN A 7 -1.40 2.51 -16.46
C GLN A 7 -1.46 1.14 -15.79
N GLU A 8 -0.72 0.97 -14.70
CA GLU A 8 -0.67 -0.29 -13.98
C GLU A 8 -2.09 -0.73 -13.61
N GLU A 9 -2.39 -2.00 -13.84
CA GLU A 9 -3.73 -2.54 -13.63
C GLU A 9 -4.20 -2.28 -12.19
N GLY A 10 -5.42 -1.78 -12.06
CA GLY A 10 -6.01 -1.44 -10.76
C GLY A 10 -5.45 -0.19 -10.09
N CYS A 11 -4.47 0.52 -10.66
CA CYS A 11 -3.97 1.80 -10.13
C CYS A 11 -5.00 2.91 -10.33
N ILE A 12 -5.62 3.35 -9.23
CA ILE A 12 -6.66 4.38 -9.26
C ILE A 12 -6.11 5.80 -9.10
N ALA A 13 -4.94 5.95 -8.47
CA ALA A 13 -4.34 7.26 -8.24
C ALA A 13 -2.83 7.16 -7.98
N THR A 14 -2.09 8.15 -8.48
CA THR A 14 -0.66 8.34 -8.17
C THR A 14 -0.45 9.75 -7.66
N THR A 15 0.08 9.87 -6.44
CA THR A 15 0.46 11.15 -5.83
C THR A 15 1.96 11.38 -5.95
N PHE A 16 2.47 12.47 -5.36
CA PHE A 16 3.91 12.68 -5.18
C PHE A 16 4.53 11.74 -4.14
N GLU A 17 3.73 11.06 -3.32
CA GLU A 17 4.21 10.25 -2.18
C GLU A 17 4.04 8.75 -2.40
N ARG A 18 2.95 8.33 -3.05
CA ARG A 18 2.54 6.93 -3.17
C ARG A 18 1.54 6.69 -4.30
N LYS A 19 1.40 5.43 -4.71
CA LYS A 19 0.34 4.92 -5.57
C LYS A 19 -0.77 4.24 -4.76
N TYR A 20 -1.96 4.27 -5.31
CA TYR A 20 -3.16 3.66 -4.76
C TYR A 20 -3.75 2.71 -5.78
N TYR A 21 -4.05 1.50 -5.34
CA TYR A 21 -4.69 0.48 -6.17
C TYR A 21 -5.98 0.02 -5.52
N HIS A 22 -6.93 -0.38 -6.36
CA HIS A 22 -8.18 -0.98 -5.94
C HIS A 22 -8.40 -2.27 -6.73
N LEU A 23 -8.31 -3.41 -6.04
CA LEU A 23 -8.48 -4.73 -6.63
C LEU A 23 -9.63 -5.45 -5.92
N GLY A 24 -10.81 -5.48 -6.55
CA GLY A 24 -11.99 -6.11 -5.96
C GLY A 24 -12.43 -5.41 -4.67
N SER A 25 -12.30 -6.07 -3.52
CA SER A 25 -12.62 -5.55 -2.18
C SER A 25 -11.39 -5.05 -1.40
N VAL A 26 -10.22 -5.08 -2.04
CA VAL A 26 -8.92 -4.77 -1.46
C VAL A 26 -8.42 -3.42 -1.95
N PHE A 27 -7.94 -2.62 -1.00
CA PHE A 27 -7.32 -1.33 -1.24
C PHE A 27 -5.83 -1.40 -0.90
N ILE A 28 -4.99 -1.12 -1.89
CA ILE A 28 -3.55 -1.24 -1.75
C ILE A 28 -2.89 0.13 -1.81
N LYS A 29 -2.01 0.41 -0.85
CA LYS A 29 -1.15 1.60 -0.84
C LYS A 29 0.29 1.16 -1.11
N ARG A 30 0.96 1.78 -2.08
CA ARG A 30 2.37 1.48 -2.40
C ARG A 30 3.23 2.73 -2.40
N SER A 31 4.37 2.73 -1.70
CA SER A 31 5.33 3.84 -1.83
C SER A 31 5.90 3.91 -3.26
N LEU A 32 6.24 5.13 -3.72
CA LEU A 32 6.90 5.29 -5.01
C LEU A 32 8.31 4.70 -4.97
N ARG A 33 8.73 4.06 -6.06
CA ARG A 33 10.11 3.67 -6.33
C ARG A 33 10.90 4.88 -6.83
N PRO A 34 12.24 4.89 -6.73
CA PRO A 34 13.05 6.03 -7.19
C PRO A 34 12.83 6.44 -8.65
N ASN A 35 12.58 5.48 -9.53
CA ASN A 35 12.26 5.74 -10.95
C ASN A 35 10.82 6.24 -11.18
N GLU A 36 9.96 6.21 -10.16
CA GLU A 36 8.58 6.71 -10.19
C GLU A 36 8.43 8.08 -9.53
N PHE A 37 9.51 8.61 -8.95
CA PHE A 37 9.50 9.94 -8.36
C PHE A 37 9.14 10.99 -9.40
N ARG A 38 8.35 11.97 -8.96
CA ARG A 38 7.75 12.96 -9.84
C ARG A 38 8.44 14.30 -9.68
N THR A 39 8.66 14.98 -10.78
CA THR A 39 9.21 16.34 -10.78
C THR A 39 8.08 17.33 -10.55
N GLY A 40 8.17 18.10 -9.48
CA GLY A 40 7.31 19.26 -9.22
C GLY A 40 7.98 20.57 -9.66
N TYR A 41 7.38 21.70 -9.31
CA TYR A 41 7.94 23.02 -9.65
C TYR A 41 9.29 23.32 -8.99
N ARG A 42 9.63 22.62 -7.90
CA ARG A 42 10.92 22.72 -7.18
C ARG A 42 11.94 21.67 -7.61
N GLY A 43 11.69 20.94 -8.69
CA GLY A 43 12.53 19.82 -9.14
C GLY A 43 12.00 18.46 -8.67
N LEU A 44 12.89 17.47 -8.67
CA LEU A 44 12.54 16.08 -8.34
C LEU A 44 12.06 15.99 -6.88
N HIS A 45 10.82 15.53 -6.69
CA HIS A 45 10.28 15.30 -5.36
C HIS A 45 10.59 13.88 -4.89
N VAL A 46 11.39 13.77 -3.83
CA VAL A 46 11.73 12.50 -3.18
C VAL A 46 10.82 12.33 -1.94
N PRO A 47 9.91 11.34 -1.93
CA PRO A 47 9.06 11.05 -0.77
C PRO A 47 9.91 10.77 0.46
N ARG A 48 9.61 11.45 1.57
CA ARG A 48 10.33 11.24 2.83
C ARG A 48 9.65 10.14 3.64
N LEU A 49 10.45 9.19 4.12
CA LEU A 49 10.01 8.12 5.01
C LEU A 49 8.82 7.32 4.44
N GLY A 50 8.83 7.05 3.12
CA GLY A 50 7.71 6.40 2.45
C GLY A 50 7.37 5.03 3.03
N LYS A 51 8.40 4.27 3.42
CA LYS A 51 8.30 2.95 4.05
C LYS A 51 7.74 3.05 5.46
N GLU A 52 8.36 3.85 6.31
CA GLU A 52 8.02 4.01 7.71
C GLU A 52 6.60 4.57 7.87
N ARG A 53 6.19 5.51 7.01
CA ARG A 53 4.82 6.05 7.02
C ARG A 53 3.77 4.98 6.72
N LEU A 54 4.08 4.03 5.83
CA LEU A 54 3.16 2.95 5.52
C LEU A 54 3.14 1.91 6.66
N ILE A 55 4.28 1.55 7.21
CA ILE A 55 4.34 0.65 8.39
C ILE A 55 3.57 1.26 9.57
N ASN A 56 3.82 2.54 9.87
CA ASN A 56 3.11 3.25 10.94
C ASN A 56 1.59 3.26 10.73
N GLU A 57 1.15 3.39 9.49
CA GLU A 57 -0.27 3.34 9.15
C GLU A 57 -0.87 1.95 9.39
N ALA A 58 -0.17 0.88 9.00
CA ALA A 58 -0.59 -0.50 9.26
C ALA A 58 -0.67 -0.80 10.77
N GLU A 59 0.39 -0.48 11.52
CA GLU A 59 0.45 -0.68 12.97
C GLU A 59 -0.63 0.12 13.71
N SER A 60 -0.87 1.37 13.30
CA SER A 60 -1.92 2.20 13.90
C SER A 60 -3.31 1.60 13.71
N LEU A 61 -3.62 1.09 12.51
CA LEU A 61 -4.91 0.47 12.22
C LEU A 61 -5.09 -0.84 13.02
N GLN A 62 -4.04 -1.66 13.11
CA GLN A 62 -4.07 -2.87 13.93
C GLN A 62 -4.25 -2.54 15.42
N PHE A 63 -3.55 -1.53 15.92
CA PHE A 63 -3.68 -1.08 17.30
C PHE A 63 -5.12 -0.65 17.62
N ILE A 64 -5.73 0.20 16.79
CA ILE A 64 -7.11 0.67 16.99
C ILE A 64 -8.09 -0.52 16.95
N GLN A 65 -7.92 -1.44 16.01
CA GLN A 65 -8.77 -2.64 15.88
C GLN A 65 -8.67 -3.56 17.10
N GLN A 66 -7.51 -3.65 17.75
CA GLN A 66 -7.29 -4.51 18.90
C GLN A 66 -7.76 -3.89 20.23
N HIS A 67 -7.72 -2.57 20.35
CA HIS A 67 -7.92 -1.86 21.62
C HIS A 67 -9.21 -1.06 21.69
N THR A 68 -10.00 -0.98 20.61
CA THR A 68 -11.24 -0.22 20.55
C THR A 68 -12.29 -0.93 19.70
N ASP A 69 -13.56 -0.58 19.90
CA ASP A 69 -14.67 -1.05 19.05
C ASP A 69 -14.90 -0.15 17.82
N ILE A 70 -14.01 0.80 17.55
CA ILE A 70 -14.14 1.71 16.41
C ILE A 70 -13.90 0.90 15.12
N PRO A 71 -14.85 0.91 14.17
CA PRO A 71 -14.66 0.19 12.92
C PRO A 71 -13.57 0.85 12.08
N VAL A 72 -12.48 0.12 11.85
CA VAL A 72 -11.37 0.52 10.97
C VAL A 72 -11.15 -0.51 9.87
N PRO A 73 -10.58 -0.12 8.71
CA PRO A 73 -10.18 -1.06 7.67
C PRO A 73 -9.26 -2.15 8.23
N THR A 74 -9.50 -3.40 7.83
CA THR A 74 -8.64 -4.51 8.28
C THR A 74 -7.37 -4.52 7.47
N VAL A 75 -6.21 -4.48 8.13
CA VAL A 75 -4.90 -4.67 7.49
C VAL A 75 -4.70 -6.16 7.24
N TYR A 76 -4.55 -6.57 5.98
CA TYR A 76 -4.28 -7.96 5.64
C TYR A 76 -2.79 -8.29 5.69
N CYS A 77 -1.97 -7.44 5.09
CA CYS A 77 -0.54 -7.59 5.09
C CYS A 77 0.17 -6.29 4.77
N HIS A 78 1.46 -6.26 5.10
CA HIS A 78 2.40 -5.36 4.47
C HIS A 78 3.69 -6.10 4.13
N PHE A 79 4.31 -5.75 3.01
CA PHE A 79 5.57 -6.34 2.55
C PHE A 79 6.35 -5.37 1.67
N GLU A 80 7.63 -5.64 1.51
CA GLU A 80 8.50 -4.91 0.61
C GLU A 80 8.57 -5.61 -0.75
N ASP A 81 8.32 -4.88 -1.83
CA ASP A 81 8.42 -5.33 -3.21
C ASP A 81 9.18 -4.31 -4.06
N ASP A 82 10.38 -4.70 -4.50
CA ASP A 82 11.25 -3.93 -5.41
C ASP A 82 11.41 -2.46 -4.96
N GLY A 83 11.78 -2.28 -3.69
CA GLY A 83 12.02 -0.98 -3.05
C GLY A 83 10.74 -0.18 -2.69
N GLY A 84 9.56 -0.74 -2.90
CA GLY A 84 8.27 -0.18 -2.46
C GLY A 84 7.66 -0.97 -1.31
N ILE A 85 7.07 -0.30 -0.33
CA ILE A 85 6.22 -0.96 0.67
C ILE A 85 4.79 -0.99 0.17
N LEU A 86 4.17 -2.17 0.21
CA LEU A 86 2.77 -2.41 -0.08
C LEU A 86 2.01 -2.61 1.24
N LEU A 87 0.89 -1.89 1.41
CA LEU A 87 -0.10 -2.16 2.46
C LEU A 87 -1.41 -2.57 1.81
N ASP A 88 -2.01 -3.66 2.28
CA ASP A 88 -3.30 -4.14 1.83
C ASP A 88 -4.36 -3.97 2.93
N HIS A 89 -5.46 -3.30 2.60
CA HIS A 89 -6.64 -3.15 3.46
C HIS A 89 -7.90 -3.72 2.83
N GLY A 90 -8.76 -4.34 3.64
CA GLY A 90 -10.12 -4.74 3.26
C GLY A 90 -11.21 -3.95 3.97
N ILE A 91 -12.31 -3.70 3.25
CA ILE A 91 -13.58 -3.27 3.84
C ILE A 91 -14.44 -4.51 4.07
N HIS A 92 -14.97 -4.65 5.29
CA HIS A 92 -15.60 -5.89 5.75
C HIS A 92 -16.82 -6.31 4.91
N ARG A 93 -16.61 -7.21 3.94
CA ARG A 93 -17.59 -8.20 3.44
C ARG A 93 -16.85 -9.48 3.02
N ARG A 94 -17.27 -10.59 3.65
CA ARG A 94 -16.91 -12.01 3.45
C ARG A 94 -15.52 -12.34 2.89
N ARG A 95 -14.78 -13.12 3.68
CA ARG A 95 -13.45 -13.68 3.43
C ARG A 95 -13.35 -14.31 2.04
N GLU A 96 -12.55 -13.71 1.16
CA GLU A 96 -11.95 -14.42 0.03
C GLU A 96 -10.43 -14.44 0.20
N HIS A 97 -9.84 -15.60 -0.07
CA HIS A 97 -8.41 -15.83 0.03
C HIS A 97 -7.71 -15.14 -1.15
N VAL A 98 -7.12 -13.97 -0.91
CA VAL A 98 -6.14 -13.40 -1.84
C VAL A 98 -4.81 -14.12 -1.59
N ARG A 99 -4.46 -15.06 -2.48
CA ARG A 99 -3.11 -15.64 -2.55
C ARG A 99 -2.25 -14.75 -3.46
N THR A 100 -1.45 -13.88 -2.89
CA THR A 100 -0.33 -13.26 -3.63
C THR A 100 0.90 -14.15 -3.50
N SER A 101 1.31 -14.74 -4.64
CA SER A 101 2.52 -15.54 -4.73
C SER A 101 3.71 -14.63 -4.96
N ARG A 102 4.47 -14.34 -3.89
CA ARG A 102 5.94 -14.14 -3.91
C ARG A 102 6.37 -13.80 -2.50
N ARG A 103 7.28 -14.63 -1.97
CA ARG A 103 7.93 -14.46 -0.67
C ARG A 103 8.87 -13.27 -0.75
N THR A 104 8.49 -12.15 -0.16
CA THR A 104 9.42 -11.14 0.34
C THR A 104 8.95 -10.71 1.73
N GLU A 105 9.91 -10.38 2.59
CA GLU A 105 9.71 -10.18 4.03
C GLU A 105 8.56 -9.21 4.32
N GLY A 106 7.57 -9.69 5.08
CA GLY A 106 6.36 -8.95 5.40
C GLY A 106 5.56 -9.64 6.50
N TYR A 107 4.96 -8.85 7.37
CA TYR A 107 4.04 -9.36 8.39
C TYR A 107 2.66 -9.49 7.72
N CYS A 108 2.31 -10.71 7.33
CA CYS A 108 0.93 -11.05 7.01
C CYS A 108 0.20 -11.40 8.30
N ALA A 109 -0.98 -10.83 8.53
CA ALA A 109 -1.82 -11.23 9.65
C ALA A 109 -2.19 -12.71 9.50
N ARG A 110 -1.47 -13.59 10.20
CA ARG A 110 -1.83 -15.01 10.32
C ARG A 110 -2.94 -15.10 11.34
N ARG A 111 -4.14 -15.46 10.90
CA ARG A 111 -5.19 -15.91 11.81
C ARG A 111 -4.75 -17.24 12.45
N ALA A 112 -4.82 -17.31 13.77
CA ALA A 112 -4.98 -18.58 14.49
C ALA A 112 -6.32 -19.22 14.14
#